data_AF-A0A3S1DFA7-F1
#
_entry.id   AF-A0A3S1DFA7-F1
#
_cell.length_a   1.000
_cell.length_b   1.000
_cell.length_c   1.000
_cell.angle_alpha   90.00
_cell.angle_beta   90.00
_cell.angle_gamma   90.00
#
_symmetry.space_group_name_H-M   'P 1'
#
loop_
_entity.id
_entity.type
_entity.pdbx_description
1 polymer ?
#
loop_
_entity_poly.entity_id
_entity_poly.type
_entity_poly.pdbx_seq_one_letter_code
_entity_poly.pdbx_strand_id
1 'polypeptide(L)'
;MEKSGAPKPANAIVETPSPTAPLIPVETRYQAQKELLFIALEKQYEYGKWLLASLLAVPAGSLLAISQAGAARAPLYHSCGPLLIYGVATTLIAGGLAWINFTIVANVYAGFLKDIREGREPTLKGGKRVVARVTLWITPLAAIVSLVLFLIAAVRAANVI
;
A
#
# COMPACT_ATOMS: atom_id res chain seq x y z
N MET A 1 23.77 -8.44 -81.72
CA MET A 1 22.93 -7.65 -80.79
C MET A 1 23.08 -8.26 -79.41
N GLU A 2 24.02 -7.71 -78.66
CA GLU A 2 24.54 -8.21 -77.40
C GLU A 2 23.91 -7.40 -76.27
N LYS A 3 23.11 -8.04 -75.41
CA LYS A 3 22.59 -7.41 -74.19
C LYS A 3 23.37 -7.96 -72.99
N SER A 4 24.48 -7.29 -72.70
CA SER A 4 25.24 -7.42 -71.47
C SER A 4 24.41 -6.85 -70.31
N GLY A 5 23.92 -7.74 -69.44
CA GLY A 5 23.22 -7.40 -68.21
C GLY A 5 24.16 -7.55 -67.02
N ALA A 6 24.77 -6.45 -66.59
CA ALA A 6 25.58 -6.42 -65.37
C ALA A 6 24.71 -6.64 -64.12
N PRO A 7 25.14 -7.47 -63.15
CA PRO A 7 24.44 -7.60 -61.88
C PRO A 7 24.62 -6.35 -61.01
N LYS A 8 23.50 -5.79 -60.57
CA LYS A 8 23.42 -4.65 -59.64
C LYS A 8 24.03 -5.05 -58.29
N PRO A 9 24.98 -4.29 -57.71
CA PRO A 9 25.54 -4.64 -56.41
C PRO A 9 24.46 -4.57 -55.34
N ALA A 10 24.30 -5.67 -54.59
CA ALA A 10 23.47 -5.73 -53.41
C ALA A 10 24.04 -4.75 -52.38
N ASN A 11 23.31 -3.68 -52.11
CA ASN A 11 23.56 -2.80 -50.97
C ASN A 11 23.45 -3.65 -49.71
N ALA A 12 24.59 -4.08 -49.17
CA ALA A 12 24.68 -4.60 -47.82
C ALA A 12 24.26 -3.47 -46.89
N ILE A 13 23.05 -3.57 -46.35
CA ILE A 13 22.62 -2.77 -45.22
C ILE A 13 23.50 -3.23 -44.07
N VAL A 14 24.55 -2.47 -43.78
CA VAL A 14 25.30 -2.60 -42.53
C VAL A 14 24.30 -2.20 -41.44
N GLU A 15 23.71 -3.17 -40.77
CA GLU A 15 23.04 -2.95 -39.49
C GLU A 15 24.10 -2.39 -38.54
N THR A 16 24.13 -1.06 -38.43
CA THR A 16 24.82 -0.42 -37.32
C THR A 16 24.13 -0.90 -36.04
N PRO A 17 24.85 -1.51 -35.08
CA PRO A 17 24.25 -1.88 -33.81
C PRO A 17 23.67 -0.60 -33.20
N SER A 18 22.35 -0.59 -33.03
CA SER A 18 21.63 0.46 -32.33
C SER A 18 22.39 0.78 -31.05
N PRO A 19 22.70 2.06 -30.75
CA PRO A 19 23.43 2.42 -29.55
C PRO A 19 22.62 1.91 -28.36
N THR A 20 23.10 0.83 -27.73
CA THR A 20 22.56 0.28 -26.50
C THR A 20 22.43 1.43 -25.52
N ALA A 21 21.18 1.81 -25.24
CA ALA A 21 20.86 2.79 -24.21
C ALA A 21 21.70 2.49 -22.96
N PRO A 22 22.18 3.51 -22.23
CA PRO A 22 23.05 3.30 -21.09
C PRO A 22 22.36 2.37 -20.09
N LEU A 23 22.77 1.09 -20.11
CA LEU A 23 22.28 0.04 -19.23
C LEU A 23 22.67 0.45 -17.83
N ILE A 24 21.72 0.97 -17.05
CA ILE A 24 21.93 1.34 -15.65
C ILE A 24 22.72 0.18 -14.99
N PRO A 25 23.88 0.46 -14.38
CA PRO A 25 24.72 -0.58 -13.80
C PRO A 25 23.88 -1.47 -12.88
N VAL A 26 24.12 -2.79 -12.95
CA VAL A 26 23.39 -3.78 -12.13
C VAL A 26 23.47 -3.39 -10.65
N GLU A 27 24.63 -2.90 -10.22
CA GLU A 27 24.85 -2.38 -8.87
C GLU A 27 23.90 -1.24 -8.52
N THR A 28 23.76 -0.24 -9.40
CA THR A 28 22.84 0.88 -9.18
C THR A 28 21.38 0.41 -9.09
N ARG A 29 20.97 -0.53 -9.93
CA ARG A 29 19.62 -1.13 -9.86
C ARG A 29 19.41 -1.90 -8.56
N TYR A 30 20.42 -2.67 -8.14
CA TYR A 30 20.37 -3.45 -6.91
C TYR A 30 20.26 -2.54 -5.67
N GLN A 31 21.09 -1.50 -5.58
CA GLN A 31 21.05 -0.55 -4.46
C GLN A 31 19.71 0.18 -4.40
N ALA A 32 19.18 0.63 -5.54
CA ALA A 32 17.85 1.26 -5.59
C ALA A 32 16.74 0.33 -5.06
N GLN A 33 16.72 -0.95 -5.46
CA GLN A 33 15.72 -1.90 -4.96
C GLN A 33 15.90 -2.23 -3.47
N LYS A 34 17.14 -2.23 -2.99
CA LYS A 34 17.46 -2.44 -1.57
C LYS A 34 16.96 -1.28 -0.71
N GLU A 35 17.17 -0.05 -1.16
CA GLU A 35 16.63 1.14 -0.51
C GLU A 35 15.10 1.10 -0.47
N LEU A 36 14.44 0.77 -1.58
CA LEU A 36 12.98 0.66 -1.63
C LEU A 36 12.43 -0.43 -0.69
N LEU A 37 13.14 -1.56 -0.57
CA LEU A 37 12.79 -2.59 0.42
C LEU A 37 12.88 -2.04 1.86
N PHE A 38 13.98 -1.38 2.20
CA PHE A 38 14.13 -0.82 3.55
C PHE A 38 13.10 0.26 3.85
N ILE A 39 12.83 1.16 2.90
CA ILE A 39 11.78 2.17 3.03
C ILE A 39 10.41 1.49 3.23
N ALA A 40 10.10 0.43 2.48
CA ALA A 40 8.83 -0.29 2.64
C ALA A 40 8.68 -0.89 4.05
N LEU A 41 9.75 -1.51 4.58
CA LEU A 41 9.75 -2.09 5.93
C LEU A 41 9.70 -1.03 7.03
N GLU A 42 10.43 0.06 6.88
CA GLU A 42 10.39 1.20 7.79
C GLU A 42 8.98 1.79 7.84
N LYS A 43 8.39 2.08 6.67
CA LYS A 43 7.04 2.63 6.59
C LYS A 43 5.98 1.65 7.08
N GLN A 44 6.15 0.35 6.88
CA GLN A 44 5.26 -0.65 7.47
C GLN A 44 5.10 -0.46 8.98
N TYR A 45 6.22 -0.27 9.68
CA TYR A 45 6.24 -0.06 11.13
C TYR A 45 5.77 1.34 11.51
N GLU A 46 6.35 2.39 10.93
CA GLU A 46 6.07 3.77 11.30
C GLU A 46 4.64 4.18 10.97
N TYR A 47 4.22 3.96 9.72
CA TYR A 47 2.89 4.35 9.26
C TYR A 47 1.81 3.55 9.97
N GLY A 48 2.00 2.23 10.12
CA GLY A 48 1.05 1.38 10.84
C GLY A 48 0.85 1.82 12.29
N LYS A 49 1.93 2.16 12.99
CA LYS A 49 1.89 2.68 14.36
C LYS A 49 1.07 3.97 14.45
N TRP A 50 1.38 4.96 13.61
CA TRP A 50 0.70 6.26 13.65
C TRP A 50 -0.76 6.16 13.21
N LEU A 51 -1.05 5.41 12.14
CA LEU A 51 -2.41 5.21 11.65
C LEU A 51 -3.30 4.57 12.73
N LEU A 52 -2.85 3.46 13.32
CA LEU A 52 -3.61 2.77 14.37
C LEU A 52 -3.75 3.63 15.62
N ALA A 53 -2.68 4.28 16.08
CA ALA A 53 -2.74 5.15 17.25
C ALA A 53 -3.76 6.28 17.06
N SER A 54 -3.71 6.99 15.93
CA SER A 54 -4.62 8.10 15.65
C SER A 54 -6.07 7.64 15.51
N LEU A 55 -6.33 6.53 14.81
CA LEU A 55 -7.69 6.04 14.56
C LEU A 55 -8.29 5.27 15.74
N LEU A 56 -7.49 4.67 16.62
CA LEU A 56 -7.99 3.99 17.83
C LEU A 56 -8.23 4.97 18.97
N ALA A 57 -7.40 6.01 19.10
CA ALA A 57 -7.50 6.97 20.20
C ALA A 57 -8.92 7.53 20.35
N VAL A 58 -9.58 7.80 19.23
CA VAL A 58 -10.91 8.41 19.21
C VAL A 58 -12.00 7.45 19.70
N PRO A 59 -12.29 6.30 19.04
CA PRO A 59 -13.36 5.40 19.48
C PRO A 59 -13.02 4.68 20.79
N ALA A 60 -11.77 4.27 21.01
CA ALA A 60 -11.36 3.62 22.26
C ALA A 60 -11.33 4.59 23.44
N GLY A 61 -10.82 5.82 23.22
CA GLY A 61 -10.84 6.88 24.23
C GLY A 61 -12.28 7.27 24.61
N SER A 62 -13.19 7.31 23.64
CA SER A 62 -14.61 7.57 23.92
C SER A 62 -15.25 6.46 24.76
N LEU A 63 -14.97 5.19 24.47
CA LEU A 63 -15.47 4.08 25.28
C LEU A 63 -14.95 4.13 26.73
N LEU A 64 -13.67 4.50 26.90
CA LEU A 64 -13.08 4.73 28.21
C LEU A 64 -13.76 5.89 28.94
N ALA A 65 -13.97 7.04 28.27
CA ALA A 65 -14.66 8.18 28.84
C ALA A 65 -16.09 7.82 29.28
N ILE A 66 -16.85 7.08 28.45
CA ILE A 66 -18.21 6.64 28.81
C ILE A 66 -18.16 5.71 30.04
N SER A 67 -17.15 4.85 30.16
CA SER A 67 -17.01 3.95 31.32
C SER A 67 -16.85 4.71 32.64
N GLN A 68 -16.37 5.96 32.57
CA GLN A 68 -16.13 6.87 33.68
C GLN A 68 -17.29 7.87 33.90
N ALA A 69 -18.34 7.86 33.07
CA ALA A 69 -19.41 8.86 33.07
C ALA A 69 -20.47 8.72 34.19
N GLY A 70 -20.22 7.89 35.20
CA GLY A 70 -21.13 7.72 36.36
C GLY A 70 -22.57 7.36 35.94
N ALA A 71 -23.54 8.17 36.36
CA ALA A 71 -24.96 7.95 36.08
C ALA A 71 -25.31 8.00 34.57
N ALA A 72 -24.55 8.74 33.77
CA ALA A 72 -24.76 8.85 32.32
C ALA A 72 -24.19 7.65 31.54
N ARG A 73 -23.46 6.73 32.19
CA ARG A 73 -22.79 5.59 31.53
C ARG A 73 -23.75 4.72 30.75
N ALA A 74 -24.84 4.26 31.38
CA ALA A 74 -25.80 3.34 30.76
C ALA A 74 -26.49 3.93 29.52
N PRO A 75 -27.09 5.14 29.57
CA PRO A 75 -27.73 5.73 28.39
C PRO A 75 -26.73 6.06 27.27
N LEU A 76 -25.51 6.50 27.60
CA LEU A 76 -24.46 6.71 26.62
C LEU A 76 -24.04 5.39 25.95
N TYR A 77 -23.75 4.33 26.71
CA TYR A 77 -23.38 3.03 26.14
C TYR A 77 -24.47 2.48 25.22
N HIS A 78 -25.74 2.61 25.60
CA HIS A 78 -26.86 2.17 24.78
C HIS A 78 -26.97 2.95 23.46
N SER A 79 -26.76 4.27 23.50
CA SER A 79 -26.96 5.14 22.34
C SER A 79 -25.78 5.12 21.34
N CYS A 80 -24.54 5.17 21.85
CA CYS A 80 -23.34 5.32 21.02
C CYS A 80 -22.31 4.18 21.16
N GLY A 81 -22.41 3.33 22.17
CA GLY A 81 -21.46 2.22 22.41
C GLY A 81 -21.25 1.29 21.21
N PRO A 82 -22.32 0.76 20.56
CA PRO A 82 -22.16 -0.09 19.38
C PRO A 82 -21.40 0.58 18.22
N LEU A 83 -21.66 1.87 17.97
CA LEU A 83 -20.97 2.61 16.91
C LEU A 83 -19.48 2.77 17.20
N LEU A 84 -19.11 3.03 18.45
CA LEU A 84 -17.71 3.13 18.87
C LEU A 84 -17.01 1.76 18.78
N ILE A 85 -17.67 0.66 19.15
CA ILE A 85 -17.13 -0.70 19.00
C ILE A 85 -16.88 -1.03 17.53
N TYR A 86 -17.84 -0.72 16.64
CA TYR A 86 -17.63 -0.87 15.20
C TYR A 86 -16.55 0.06 14.66
N GLY A 87 -16.40 1.27 15.22
CA GLY A 87 -15.29 2.18 14.94
C GLY A 87 -13.94 1.54 15.28
N VAL A 88 -13.79 0.93 16.47
CA VAL A 88 -12.58 0.19 16.85
C VAL A 88 -12.31 -0.95 15.86
N ALA A 89 -13.32 -1.77 15.54
CA ALA A 89 -13.16 -2.90 14.63
C ALA A 89 -12.73 -2.46 13.22
N THR A 90 -13.36 -1.42 12.67
CA THR A 90 -13.03 -0.89 11.34
C THR A 90 -11.64 -0.25 11.31
N THR A 91 -11.21 0.41 12.38
CA THR A 91 -9.84 0.88 12.55
C THR A 91 -8.82 -0.26 12.53
N LEU A 92 -9.08 -1.36 13.24
CA LEU A 92 -8.18 -2.53 13.23
C LEU A 92 -8.10 -3.16 11.85
N ILE A 93 -9.22 -3.23 11.12
CA ILE A 93 -9.24 -3.69 9.72
C ILE A 93 -8.39 -2.76 8.85
N ALA A 94 -8.52 -1.43 8.98
CA ALA A 94 -7.72 -0.48 8.22
C ALA A 94 -6.21 -0.67 8.49
N GLY A 95 -5.80 -0.77 9.76
CA GLY A 95 -4.40 -1.03 10.12
C GLY A 95 -3.89 -2.38 9.61
N GLY A 96 -4.70 -3.43 9.71
CA GLY A 96 -4.36 -4.76 9.19
C GLY A 96 -4.19 -4.76 7.66
N LEU A 97 -5.06 -4.07 6.94
CA LEU A 97 -4.96 -3.94 5.48
C LEU A 97 -3.72 -3.13 5.07
N ALA A 98 -3.40 -2.06 5.80
CA ALA A 98 -2.17 -1.30 5.59
C ALA A 98 -0.94 -2.19 5.80
N TRP A 99 -0.92 -2.98 6.87
CA TRP A 99 0.18 -3.92 7.16
C TRP A 99 0.36 -4.97 6.05
N ILE A 100 -0.74 -5.56 5.58
CA ILE A 100 -0.75 -6.51 4.46
C ILE A 100 -0.21 -5.84 3.19
N ASN A 101 -0.63 -4.60 2.90
CA ASN A 101 -0.15 -3.84 1.76
C ASN A 101 1.38 -3.72 1.75
N PHE A 102 1.95 -3.21 2.85
CA PHE A 102 3.40 -3.04 2.97
C PHE A 102 4.15 -4.37 2.94
N THR A 103 3.61 -5.42 3.57
CA THR A 103 4.20 -6.77 3.52
C THR A 103 4.29 -7.28 2.08
N ILE A 104 3.27 -7.05 1.27
CA ILE A 104 3.27 -7.46 -0.15
C ILE A 104 4.27 -6.63 -0.95
N VAL A 105 4.33 -5.32 -0.72
CA VAL A 105 5.28 -4.42 -1.39
C VAL A 105 6.73 -4.80 -1.04
N ALA A 106 7.03 -5.06 0.24
CA ALA A 106 8.33 -5.55 0.66
C ALA A 106 8.68 -6.89 -0.01
N ASN A 107 7.72 -7.82 -0.08
CA ASN A 107 7.88 -9.10 -0.79
C ASN A 107 8.04 -8.96 -2.32
N VAL A 108 7.65 -7.83 -2.91
CA VAL A 108 7.91 -7.53 -4.32
C VAL A 108 9.36 -7.08 -4.47
N TYR A 109 9.81 -6.11 -3.67
CA TYR A 109 11.18 -5.61 -3.74
C TYR A 109 12.23 -6.67 -3.37
N ALA A 110 11.95 -7.51 -2.37
CA ALA A 110 12.79 -8.67 -2.06
C ALA A 110 12.89 -9.66 -3.23
N GLY A 111 11.79 -9.85 -3.97
CA GLY A 111 11.78 -10.65 -5.21
C GLY A 111 12.64 -10.02 -6.31
N PHE A 112 12.53 -8.70 -6.50
CA PHE A 112 13.33 -7.97 -7.49
C PHE A 112 14.82 -8.02 -7.18
N LEU A 113 15.21 -7.92 -5.91
CA LEU A 113 16.60 -8.10 -5.49
C LEU A 113 17.14 -9.49 -5.84
N LYS A 114 16.33 -10.53 -5.62
CA LYS A 114 16.70 -11.90 -6.00
C LYS A 114 16.88 -12.03 -7.51
N ASP A 115 15.96 -11.49 -8.30
CA ASP A 115 16.04 -11.56 -9.76
C ASP A 115 17.26 -10.80 -10.31
N ILE A 116 17.54 -9.59 -9.80
CA ILE A 116 18.73 -8.81 -10.18
C ILE A 116 20.02 -9.56 -9.84
N ARG A 117 20.10 -10.18 -8.65
CA ARG A 117 21.26 -11.00 -8.24
C ARG A 117 21.48 -12.21 -9.14
N GLU A 118 20.41 -12.79 -9.66
CA GLU A 118 20.45 -13.93 -10.59
C GLU A 118 20.58 -13.49 -12.06
N GLY A 119 20.75 -12.18 -12.33
CA GLY A 119 20.89 -11.63 -13.68
C GLY A 119 19.60 -11.64 -14.51
N ARG A 120 18.44 -11.87 -13.87
CA ARG A 120 17.12 -11.84 -14.51
C ARG A 120 16.50 -10.45 -14.45
N GLU A 121 15.66 -10.14 -15.44
CA GLU A 121 14.85 -8.92 -15.38
C GLU A 121 13.71 -9.08 -14.34
N PRO A 122 13.54 -8.12 -13.42
CA PRO A 122 12.51 -8.19 -12.41
C PRO A 122 11.12 -8.09 -13.04
N THR A 123 10.28 -9.11 -12.82
CA THR A 123 8.91 -9.16 -13.32
C THR A 123 7.89 -9.14 -12.19
N LEU A 124 6.91 -8.23 -12.28
CA LEU A 124 5.87 -8.11 -11.28
C LEU A 124 4.77 -9.16 -11.55
N LYS A 125 4.66 -10.17 -10.68
CA LYS A 125 3.57 -11.14 -10.74
C LYS A 125 2.21 -10.45 -10.55
N GLY A 126 1.28 -10.69 -11.48
CA GLY A 126 -0.04 -10.03 -11.51
C GLY A 126 -0.83 -10.12 -10.21
N GLY A 127 -0.81 -11.27 -9.53
CA GLY A 127 -1.52 -11.46 -8.25
C GLY A 127 -1.07 -10.49 -7.15
N LYS A 128 0.25 -10.31 -6.97
CA LYS A 128 0.79 -9.37 -5.98
C LYS A 128 0.39 -7.92 -6.30
N ARG A 129 0.36 -7.56 -7.60
CA ARG A 129 -0.08 -6.25 -8.08
C ARG A 129 -1.55 -5.97 -7.72
N VAL A 130 -2.42 -6.96 -7.92
CA VAL A 130 -3.85 -6.82 -7.62
C VAL A 130 -4.05 -6.63 -6.13
N VAL A 131 -3.44 -7.47 -5.28
CA VAL A 131 -3.64 -7.37 -3.84
C VAL A 131 -3.09 -6.04 -3.29
N ALA A 132 -1.91 -5.60 -3.74
CA ALA A 132 -1.37 -4.30 -3.34
C ALA A 132 -2.28 -3.13 -3.78
N ARG A 133 -2.88 -3.19 -4.98
CA ARG A 133 -3.81 -2.17 -5.43
C ARG A 133 -5.10 -2.17 -4.61
N VAL A 134 -5.66 -3.34 -4.32
CA VAL A 134 -6.90 -3.49 -3.56
C VAL A 134 -6.71 -2.97 -2.13
N THR A 135 -5.66 -3.40 -1.44
CA THR A 135 -5.41 -2.95 -0.05
C THR A 135 -5.09 -1.46 0.01
N LEU A 136 -4.45 -0.88 -1.00
CA LEU A 136 -4.21 0.57 -1.09
C LEU A 136 -5.51 1.39 -1.09
N TRP A 137 -6.56 0.91 -1.76
CA TRP A 137 -7.84 1.62 -1.87
C TRP A 137 -8.84 1.28 -0.75
N ILE A 138 -8.84 0.04 -0.26
CA ILE A 138 -9.76 -0.37 0.81
C ILE A 138 -9.33 0.21 2.17
N THR A 139 -8.02 0.33 2.42
CA THR A 139 -7.49 0.89 3.69
C THR A 139 -8.07 2.28 4.02
N PRO A 140 -7.96 3.30 3.16
CA PRO A 140 -8.52 4.62 3.45
C PRO A 140 -10.05 4.58 3.54
N LEU A 141 -10.73 3.72 2.76
CA LEU A 141 -12.17 3.56 2.86
C LEU A 141 -12.59 3.04 4.24
N ALA A 142 -11.90 2.03 4.78
CA ALA A 142 -12.16 1.50 6.12
C ALA A 142 -11.89 2.56 7.21
N ALA A 143 -10.84 3.38 7.06
CA ALA A 143 -10.56 4.49 7.96
C ALA A 143 -11.66 5.57 7.93
N ILE A 144 -12.17 5.91 6.74
CA ILE A 144 -13.29 6.86 6.57
C ILE A 144 -14.55 6.32 7.25
N VAL A 145 -14.86 5.03 7.09
CA VAL A 145 -16.01 4.39 7.75
C VAL A 145 -15.87 4.51 9.27
N SER A 146 -14.70 4.24 9.84
CA SER A 146 -14.44 4.41 11.29
C SER A 146 -14.72 5.85 11.74
N LEU A 147 -14.23 6.84 10.99
CA LEU A 147 -14.45 8.26 11.28
C LEU A 147 -15.94 8.63 11.24
N VAL A 148 -16.67 8.17 10.22
CA VAL A 148 -18.12 8.41 10.11
C VAL A 148 -18.88 7.79 11.28
N LEU A 149 -18.55 6.56 11.67
CA LEU A 149 -19.14 5.90 12.83
C LEU A 149 -18.92 6.71 14.11
N PHE A 150 -17.71 7.24 14.30
CA PHE A 150 -17.40 8.12 15.42
C PHE A 150 -18.22 9.41 15.40
N LEU A 151 -18.35 10.09 14.25
CA LEU A 151 -19.13 11.32 14.14
C LEU A 151 -20.61 11.09 14.46
N ILE A 152 -21.19 9.98 13.96
CA ILE A 152 -22.57 9.60 14.30
C ILE A 152 -22.68 9.30 15.81
N ALA A 153 -21.70 8.61 16.39
CA ALA A 153 -21.66 8.33 17.82
C ALA A 153 -21.61 9.63 18.66
N ALA A 154 -20.84 10.63 18.22
CA ALA A 154 -20.73 11.92 18.88
C ALA A 154 -22.07 12.70 18.84
N VAL A 155 -22.74 12.75 17.69
CA VAL A 155 -24.07 13.38 17.56
C VAL A 155 -25.09 12.68 18.46
N ARG A 156 -25.06 11.35 18.54
CA ARG A 156 -25.96 10.59 19.44
C ARG A 156 -25.67 10.85 20.91
N ALA A 157 -24.40 10.95 21.29
CA ALA A 157 -24.01 11.27 22.66
C ALA A 157 -24.48 12.68 23.07
N ALA A 158 -24.40 13.65 22.16
CA ALA A 158 -24.85 15.03 22.41
C ALA A 158 -26.37 15.15 22.64
N ASN A 159 -27.17 14.19 22.15
CA ASN A 159 -28.61 14.15 22.38
C ASN A 159 -29.00 13.37 23.66
N VAL A 160 -28.02 12.76 24.35
CA VAL A 160 -28.23 11.98 25.57
C VAL A 160 -27.84 12.76 26.82
N ILE A 161 -26.87 13.67 26.69
CA ILE A 161 -26.41 14.61 27.72
C ILE A 161 -27.32 15.84 27.69
#